data_AF-A0A2E7LRW3-F1
#
_entry.id   AF-A0A2E7LRW3-F1
#
_cell.length_a   1.000
_cell.length_b   1.000
_cell.length_c   1.000
_cell.angle_alpha   90.00
_cell.angle_beta   90.00
_cell.angle_gamma   90.00
#
_symmetry.space_group_name_H-M   'P 1'
#
loop_
_entity.id
_entity.type
_entity.pdbx_description
1 polymer ?
#
loop_
_entity_poly.entity_id
_entity_poly.type
_entity_poly.pdbx_seq_one_letter_code
_entity_poly.pdbx_strand_id
1 'polypeptide(L)'
;MPICWGVKKEGRTLWTRNAVKGKSVRGERRKRDRKIEWRRWDPTKSKVAAALLRTSSEPSSILPSPGSTCLYLGASSGGTVSHIHDFVCGAENHHGGQVVAVEISPRMSRDLISLSESRPGMVPVLGDARKSRVIAPFIRSKADWIHQDLSIADQ
;
A
#
# COMPACT_ATOMS: atom_id res chain seq x y z
N MET A 1 1.44 -18.87 7.13
CA MET A 1 2.55 -18.87 6.16
C MET A 1 2.97 -17.44 5.86
N PRO A 2 4.22 -17.04 6.12
CA PRO A 2 4.75 -15.75 5.67
C PRO A 2 4.77 -15.68 4.13
N ILE A 3 4.51 -14.50 3.56
CA ILE A 3 4.63 -14.25 2.11
C ILE A 3 5.90 -13.45 1.84
N CYS A 4 6.05 -12.31 2.51
CA CYS A 4 7.26 -11.51 2.54
C CYS A 4 7.39 -10.85 3.92
N TRP A 5 8.40 -10.01 4.12
CA TRP A 5 8.52 -9.26 5.37
C TRP A 5 7.23 -8.48 5.65
N GLY A 6 6.68 -8.62 6.86
CA GLY A 6 5.48 -7.90 7.25
C GLY A 6 4.18 -8.34 6.56
N VAL A 7 4.17 -9.39 5.73
CA VAL A 7 2.94 -9.93 5.10
C VAL A 7 2.83 -11.42 5.33
N LYS A 8 1.66 -11.88 5.78
CA LYS A 8 1.40 -13.32 5.97
C LYS A 8 -0.03 -13.72 5.61
N LYS A 9 -0.20 -15.01 5.34
CA LYS A 9 -1.48 -15.67 5.12
C LYS A 9 -1.75 -16.68 6.24
N GLU A 10 -2.98 -16.68 6.75
CA GLU A 10 -3.50 -17.67 7.71
C GLU A 10 -4.86 -18.15 7.21
N GLY A 11 -4.93 -19.42 6.78
CA GLY A 11 -6.07 -19.93 6.02
C GLY A 11 -6.28 -19.10 4.75
N ARG A 12 -7.46 -18.49 4.61
CA ARG A 12 -7.79 -17.56 3.51
C ARG A 12 -7.61 -16.08 3.87
N THR A 13 -7.12 -15.78 5.08
CA THR A 13 -6.99 -14.40 5.56
C THR A 13 -5.58 -13.88 5.34
N LEU A 14 -5.45 -12.72 4.71
CA LEU A 14 -4.19 -11.99 4.59
C LEU A 14 -4.04 -10.98 5.71
N TRP A 15 -2.80 -10.77 6.12
CA TRP A 15 -2.43 -9.87 7.21
C TRP A 15 -1.19 -9.07 6.81
N THR A 16 -1.19 -7.78 7.13
CA THR A 16 0.01 -6.94 7.12
C THR A 16 0.40 -6.54 8.54
N ARG A 17 1.69 -6.35 8.77
CA ARG A 17 2.25 -5.88 10.02
C ARG A 17 1.92 -4.39 10.15
N ASN A 18 1.02 -4.02 11.05
CA ASN A 18 0.54 -2.64 11.14
C ASN A 18 1.69 -1.70 11.52
N ALA A 19 2.02 -0.77 10.63
CA ALA A 19 3.03 0.26 10.89
C ALA A 19 2.54 1.30 11.92
N VAL A 20 1.23 1.52 12.01
CA VAL A 20 0.62 2.49 12.92
C VAL A 20 -0.23 1.77 13.96
N LYS A 21 0.44 1.22 14.97
CA LYS A 21 -0.18 0.41 16.02
C LYS A 21 -1.36 1.14 16.67
N GLY A 22 -2.43 0.41 16.98
CA GLY A 22 -3.61 0.99 17.62
C GLY A 22 -4.62 1.60 16.62
N LYS A 23 -4.23 1.85 15.37
CA LYS A 23 -5.09 2.44 14.34
C LYS A 23 -5.44 1.43 13.24
N SER A 24 -6.71 1.40 12.85
CA SER A 24 -7.19 0.76 11.61
C SER A 24 -7.54 1.86 10.59
N VAL A 25 -7.47 1.54 9.30
CA VAL A 25 -7.74 2.53 8.23
C VAL A 25 -9.20 2.47 7.79
N ARG A 26 -9.78 1.28 7.67
CA ARG A 26 -11.17 1.05 7.24
C ARG A 26 -11.95 0.19 8.22
N GLY A 27 -11.58 0.23 9.51
CA GLY A 27 -12.19 -0.60 10.55
C GLY A 27 -11.83 -2.09 10.42
N GLU A 28 -10.78 -2.44 9.69
CA GLU A 28 -10.35 -3.82 9.52
C GLU A 28 -9.96 -4.46 10.85
N ARG A 29 -10.20 -5.78 10.95
CA ARG A 29 -9.83 -6.56 12.14
C ARG A 29 -8.32 -6.44 12.38
N ARG A 30 -7.95 -6.17 13.63
CA ARG A 30 -6.57 -6.19 14.11
C ARG A 30 -6.39 -7.33 15.11
N LYS A 31 -5.16 -7.83 15.21
CA LYS A 31 -4.78 -8.79 16.24
C LYS A 31 -3.33 -8.56 16.65
N ARG A 32 -2.98 -8.96 17.87
CA ARG A 32 -1.64 -8.83 18.39
C ARG A 32 -1.00 -10.20 18.54
N ASP A 33 0.24 -10.30 18.08
CA ASP A 33 1.11 -11.44 18.29
C ASP A 33 2.41 -10.91 18.92
N ARG A 34 2.59 -11.15 20.22
CA ARG A 34 3.66 -10.57 21.04
C ARG A 34 3.74 -9.04 20.91
N LYS A 35 4.83 -8.51 20.35
CA LYS A 35 5.06 -7.06 20.15
C LYS A 35 4.59 -6.55 18.78
N ILE A 36 4.05 -7.43 17.93
CA ILE A 36 3.62 -7.12 16.57
C ILE A 36 2.09 -7.02 16.52
N GLU A 37 1.58 -5.90 16.02
CA GLU A 37 0.17 -5.79 15.66
C GLU A 37 0.02 -6.12 14.17
N TRP A 38 -0.94 -6.97 13.86
CA TRP A 38 -1.32 -7.38 12.52
C TRP A 38 -2.69 -6.81 12.20
N ARG A 39 -2.89 -6.37 10.97
CA ARG A 39 -4.20 -5.92 10.49
C ARG A 39 -4.60 -6.67 9.23
N ARG A 40 -5.89 -7.03 9.17
CA ARG A 40 -6.44 -7.87 8.10
C ARG A 40 -6.42 -7.09 6.78
N TRP A 41 -5.89 -7.71 5.73
CA TRP A 41 -5.97 -7.19 4.38
C TRP A 41 -7.11 -7.90 3.64
N ASP A 42 -8.17 -7.14 3.34
CA ASP A 42 -9.40 -7.68 2.75
C ASP A 42 -9.29 -7.83 1.23
N PRO A 43 -9.31 -9.06 0.67
CA PRO A 43 -9.23 -9.29 -0.77
C PRO A 43 -10.45 -8.78 -1.54
N THR A 44 -11.59 -8.56 -0.90
CA THR A 44 -12.79 -8.01 -1.57
C THR A 44 -12.70 -6.50 -1.80
N LYS A 45 -11.75 -5.83 -1.12
CA LYS A 45 -11.56 -4.37 -1.15
C LYS A 45 -10.20 -3.94 -1.71
N SER A 46 -9.35 -4.90 -2.11
CA SER A 46 -7.99 -4.67 -2.61
C SER A 46 -7.66 -5.66 -3.72
N LYS A 47 -7.41 -5.14 -4.93
CA LYS A 47 -7.03 -5.95 -6.09
C LYS A 47 -5.69 -6.67 -5.87
N VAL A 48 -4.74 -6.03 -5.19
CA VAL A 48 -3.45 -6.65 -4.80
C VAL A 48 -3.69 -7.84 -3.87
N ALA A 49 -4.53 -7.68 -2.84
CA ALA A 49 -4.83 -8.78 -1.93
C ALA A 49 -5.60 -9.93 -2.61
N ALA A 50 -6.51 -9.61 -3.53
CA ALA A 50 -7.18 -10.61 -4.35
C ALA A 50 -6.18 -11.38 -5.22
N ALA A 51 -5.21 -10.68 -5.85
CA ALA A 51 -4.17 -11.29 -6.66
C ALA A 51 -3.29 -12.25 -5.84
N LEU A 52 -2.88 -11.87 -4.62
CA LEU A 52 -2.11 -12.73 -3.72
C LEU A 52 -2.83 -14.05 -3.38
N LEU A 53 -4.16 -14.05 -3.36
CA LEU A 53 -4.94 -15.27 -3.09
C LEU A 53 -5.22 -16.12 -4.33
N ARG A 54 -5.16 -15.52 -5.52
CA ARG A 54 -5.55 -16.15 -6.79
C ARG A 54 -4.37 -16.55 -7.67
N THR A 55 -3.19 -15.99 -7.44
CA THR A 55 -2.01 -16.30 -8.24
C THR A 55 -1.63 -17.77 -8.16
N SER A 56 -1.20 -18.33 -9.29
CA SER A 56 -0.56 -19.64 -9.38
C SER A 56 0.97 -19.57 -9.22
N SER A 57 1.54 -18.36 -9.28
CA SER A 57 2.97 -18.09 -9.07
C SER A 57 3.27 -17.77 -7.60
N GLU A 58 4.55 -17.70 -7.26
CA GLU A 58 5.01 -17.31 -5.92
C GLU A 58 4.41 -15.95 -5.49
N PRO A 59 3.56 -15.88 -4.44
CA PRO A 59 2.85 -14.66 -4.11
C PRO A 59 3.74 -13.47 -3.73
N SER A 60 4.95 -13.75 -3.24
CA SER A 60 5.96 -12.74 -2.91
C SER A 60 6.39 -11.93 -4.15
N SER A 61 6.38 -12.53 -5.34
CA SER A 61 6.76 -11.86 -6.60
C SER A 61 5.84 -10.69 -7.00
N ILE A 62 4.61 -10.65 -6.47
CA ILE A 62 3.62 -9.60 -6.76
C ILE A 62 3.87 -8.36 -5.89
N LEU A 63 4.58 -8.51 -4.78
CA LEU A 63 4.74 -7.47 -3.77
C LEU A 63 6.11 -6.78 -3.88
N PRO A 64 6.17 -5.48 -3.57
CA PRO A 64 7.45 -4.79 -3.41
C PRO A 64 8.21 -5.32 -2.20
N SER A 65 9.54 -5.17 -2.24
CA SER A 65 10.40 -5.46 -1.10
C SER A 65 10.39 -4.32 -0.08
N PRO A 66 10.72 -4.56 1.20
CA PRO A 66 11.00 -3.49 2.15
C PRO A 66 12.03 -2.49 1.60
N GLY A 67 11.79 -1.19 1.81
CA GLY A 67 12.66 -0.12 1.34
C GLY A 67 12.46 0.29 -0.13
N SER A 68 11.59 -0.40 -0.88
CA SER A 68 11.32 -0.08 -2.29
C SER A 68 10.76 1.34 -2.48
N THR A 69 11.04 1.90 -3.65
CA THR A 69 10.35 3.07 -4.20
C THR A 69 9.13 2.61 -5.01
N CYS A 70 7.94 2.76 -4.44
CA CYS A 70 6.68 2.28 -5.00
C CYS A 70 5.85 3.43 -5.58
N LEU A 71 5.27 3.21 -6.76
CA LEU A 71 4.28 4.11 -7.37
C LEU A 71 2.92 3.41 -7.47
N TYR A 72 1.91 3.96 -6.80
CA TYR A 72 0.54 3.48 -6.83
C TYR A 72 -0.35 4.51 -7.54
N LEU A 73 -0.96 4.12 -8.66
CA LEU A 73 -1.84 4.98 -9.45
C LEU A 73 -3.30 4.61 -9.17
N GLY A 74 -4.11 5.57 -8.71
CA GLY A 74 -5.50 5.32 -8.31
C GLY A 74 -5.63 4.92 -6.84
N ALA A 75 -4.96 5.65 -5.94
CA ALA A 75 -4.86 5.29 -4.53
C ALA A 75 -6.19 5.44 -3.75
N SER A 76 -7.16 6.21 -4.25
CA SER A 76 -8.41 6.53 -3.58
C SER A 76 -8.14 7.08 -2.16
N SER A 77 -8.91 6.67 -1.15
CA SER A 77 -8.65 7.01 0.27
C SER A 77 -7.49 6.24 0.91
N GLY A 78 -6.71 5.50 0.13
CA GLY A 78 -5.50 4.84 0.62
C GLY A 78 -5.70 3.48 1.33
N GLY A 79 -6.82 2.80 1.09
CA GLY A 79 -7.09 1.47 1.65
C GLY A 79 -5.98 0.47 1.34
N THR A 80 -5.70 0.23 0.06
CA THR A 80 -4.64 -0.69 -0.39
C THR A 80 -3.25 -0.12 -0.09
N VAL A 81 -3.00 1.15 -0.38
CA VAL A 81 -1.67 1.76 -0.25
C VAL A 81 -1.17 1.80 1.20
N SER A 82 -2.08 1.88 2.17
CA SER A 82 -1.72 1.73 3.59
C SER A 82 -1.13 0.35 3.90
N HIS A 83 -1.65 -0.71 3.27
CA HIS A 83 -1.12 -2.07 3.46
C HIS A 83 0.22 -2.22 2.76
N ILE A 84 0.42 -1.57 1.61
CA ILE A 84 1.74 -1.51 0.96
C ILE A 84 2.76 -0.79 1.86
N HIS A 85 2.39 0.37 2.42
CA HIS A 85 3.22 1.13 3.36
C HIS A 85 3.67 0.30 4.57
N ASP A 86 2.76 -0.51 5.13
CA ASP A 86 3.06 -1.34 6.31
C ASP A 86 4.31 -2.21 6.17
N PHE A 87 4.56 -2.75 4.97
CA PHE A 87 5.71 -3.63 4.73
C PHE A 87 6.82 -3.00 3.89
N VAL A 88 6.54 -1.96 3.10
CA VAL A 88 7.56 -1.23 2.34
C VAL A 88 8.31 -0.25 3.24
N CYS A 89 7.59 0.52 4.05
CA CYS A 89 8.15 1.54 4.94
C CYS A 89 8.28 1.02 6.37
N GLY A 90 7.23 0.35 6.86
CA GLY A 90 7.13 -0.06 8.26
C GLY A 90 6.90 1.12 9.23
N ALA A 91 6.86 0.81 10.53
CA ALA A 91 6.69 1.81 11.58
C ALA A 91 7.80 2.87 11.54
N GLU A 92 7.44 4.15 11.66
CA GLU A 92 8.36 5.29 11.55
C GLU A 92 9.26 5.26 10.28
N ASN A 93 8.81 4.56 9.22
CA ASN A 93 9.60 4.30 8.02
C ASN A 93 10.99 3.68 8.27
N HIS A 94 11.12 2.76 9.23
CA HIS A 94 12.42 2.13 9.54
C HIS A 94 13.04 1.33 8.38
N HIS A 95 12.28 1.01 7.33
CA HIS A 95 12.83 0.42 6.11
C HIS A 95 13.30 1.45 5.07
N GLY A 96 13.06 2.75 5.30
CA GLY A 96 13.44 3.79 4.36
C GLY A 96 12.75 3.66 2.99
N GLY A 97 11.53 3.10 2.96
CA GLY A 97 10.74 2.96 1.75
C GLY A 97 10.07 4.26 1.33
N GLN A 98 9.58 4.30 0.09
CA GLN A 98 8.73 5.38 -0.41
C GLN A 98 7.50 4.78 -1.09
N VAL A 99 6.31 5.29 -0.77
CA VAL A 99 5.07 4.93 -1.46
C VAL A 99 4.40 6.18 -1.98
N VAL A 100 4.61 6.48 -3.26
CA VAL A 100 3.96 7.58 -3.97
C VAL A 100 2.57 7.14 -4.37
N ALA A 101 1.55 7.78 -3.78
CA ALA A 101 0.15 7.41 -3.91
C ALA A 101 -0.59 8.49 -4.71
N VAL A 102 -0.88 8.21 -5.98
CA VAL A 102 -1.49 9.17 -6.91
C VAL A 102 -3.01 9.00 -6.90
N GLU A 103 -3.72 10.10 -6.74
CA GLU A 103 -5.18 10.16 -6.79
C GLU A 103 -5.62 11.41 -7.56
N ILE A 104 -6.63 11.28 -8.42
CA ILE A 104 -7.13 12.40 -9.25
C ILE A 104 -8.24 13.17 -8.54
N SER A 105 -9.00 12.51 -7.66
CA SER A 105 -10.12 13.10 -6.93
C SER A 105 -9.64 13.96 -5.77
N PRO A 106 -9.96 15.27 -5.74
CA PRO A 106 -9.63 16.13 -4.62
C PRO A 106 -10.27 15.69 -3.30
N ARG A 107 -11.48 15.13 -3.36
CA ARG A 107 -12.18 14.62 -2.17
C ARG A 107 -11.43 13.44 -1.55
N MET A 108 -11.11 12.43 -2.35
CA MET A 108 -10.40 11.24 -1.87
C MET A 108 -8.97 11.59 -1.43
N SER A 109 -8.35 12.59 -2.08
CA SER A 109 -7.03 13.08 -1.72
C SER A 109 -6.97 13.67 -0.31
N ARG A 110 -8.04 14.27 0.22
CA ARG A 110 -8.07 14.75 1.62
C ARG A 110 -7.87 13.59 2.61
N ASP A 111 -8.59 12.50 2.39
CA ASP A 111 -8.47 11.30 3.22
C ASP A 111 -7.08 10.68 3.09
N LEU A 112 -6.53 10.65 1.87
CA LEU A 112 -5.20 10.14 1.59
C LEU A 112 -4.09 10.99 2.24
N ILE A 113 -4.23 12.32 2.22
CA ILE A 113 -3.32 13.25 2.91
C ILE A 113 -3.36 12.99 4.42
N SER A 114 -4.54 12.96 5.04
CA SER A 114 -4.66 12.68 6.48
C SER A 114 -4.09 11.32 6.87
N LEU A 115 -4.29 10.30 6.03
CA LEU A 115 -3.68 8.98 6.23
C LEU A 115 -2.14 9.07 6.22
N SER A 116 -1.57 9.85 5.30
CA SER A 116 -0.12 9.99 5.14
C SER A 116 0.58 10.69 6.31
N GLU A 117 -0.12 11.57 7.05
CA GLU A 117 0.42 12.28 8.22
C GLU A 117 0.96 11.32 9.30
N SER A 118 0.33 10.15 9.44
CA SER A 118 0.75 9.12 10.39
C SER A 118 1.64 8.03 9.78
N ARG A 119 2.03 8.18 8.52
CA ARG A 119 2.73 7.15 7.74
C ARG A 119 3.93 7.74 6.99
N PRO A 120 5.04 8.00 7.70
CA PRO A 120 6.26 8.51 7.06
C PRO A 120 6.67 7.62 5.88
N GLY A 121 7.11 8.24 4.78
CA GLY A 121 7.41 7.56 3.51
C GLY A 121 6.22 7.42 2.55
N MET A 122 4.97 7.61 3.00
CA MET A 122 3.82 7.73 2.11
C MET A 122 3.74 9.16 1.57
N VAL A 123 3.77 9.31 0.24
CA VAL A 123 3.72 10.61 -0.45
C VAL A 123 2.43 10.70 -1.24
N PRO A 124 1.39 11.42 -0.74
CA PRO A 124 0.16 11.62 -1.47
C PRO A 124 0.38 12.62 -2.62
N VAL A 125 -0.14 12.31 -3.81
CA VAL A 125 -0.05 13.18 -4.99
C VAL A 125 -1.44 13.36 -5.60
N LEU A 126 -1.98 14.58 -5.51
CA LEU A 126 -3.17 14.95 -6.26
C LEU A 126 -2.78 15.21 -7.71
N GLY A 127 -3.13 14.29 -8.61
CA GLY A 127 -2.69 14.37 -10.00
C GLY A 127 -3.32 13.35 -10.92
N ASP A 128 -3.29 13.67 -12.21
CA ASP A 128 -3.69 12.74 -13.26
C ASP A 128 -2.54 11.79 -13.58
N ALA A 129 -2.78 10.48 -13.40
CA ALA A 129 -1.81 9.41 -13.67
C ALA A 129 -1.25 9.42 -15.10
N ARG A 130 -2.00 9.97 -16.06
CA ARG A 130 -1.58 10.10 -17.47
C ARG A 130 -0.51 11.18 -17.66
N LYS A 131 -0.36 12.09 -16.70
CA LYS A 131 0.58 13.21 -16.76
C LYS A 131 1.80 12.90 -15.90
N SER A 132 2.66 12.00 -16.38
CA SER A 132 3.86 11.54 -15.67
C SER A 132 4.75 12.69 -15.15
N ARG A 133 4.83 13.82 -15.88
CA ARG A 133 5.58 15.03 -15.47
C ARG A 133 5.08 15.65 -14.16
N VAL A 134 3.82 15.47 -13.80
CA VAL A 134 3.24 15.95 -12.53
C VAL A 134 3.64 15.04 -11.37
N ILE A 135 3.91 13.75 -11.65
CA ILE A 135 4.19 12.73 -10.64
C ILE A 135 5.69 12.57 -10.42
N ALA A 136 6.49 12.66 -11.49
CA ALA A 136 7.92 12.43 -11.48
C ALA A 136 8.70 13.20 -10.38
N PRO A 137 8.39 14.48 -10.07
CA PRO A 137 9.10 15.21 -9.01
C PRO A 137 8.97 14.59 -7.61
N PHE A 138 7.95 13.76 -7.38
CA PHE A 138 7.69 13.12 -6.09
C PHE A 138 8.37 11.76 -5.93
N ILE A 139 8.88 11.18 -7.01
CA ILE A 139 9.54 9.88 -7.00
C ILE A 139 11.04 10.11 -6.79
N ARG A 140 11.61 9.56 -5.71
CA ARG A 140 13.02 9.81 -5.35
C ARG A 140 14.04 9.15 -6.28
N SER A 141 13.62 8.14 -7.03
CA SER A 141 14.45 7.31 -7.91
C SER A 141 13.59 6.61 -8.95
N LYS A 142 14.17 5.74 -9.77
CA LYS A 142 13.37 4.78 -10.55
C LYS A 142 12.44 4.00 -9.61
N ALA A 143 11.19 3.79 -10.02
CA ALA A 143 10.25 2.97 -9.27
C ALA A 143 10.64 1.49 -9.38
N ASP A 144 10.79 0.83 -8.24
CA ASP A 144 11.05 -0.61 -8.15
C ASP A 144 9.76 -1.41 -8.36
N TRP A 145 8.62 -0.78 -8.05
CA TRP A 145 7.30 -1.39 -8.17
C TRP A 145 6.26 -0.35 -8.56
N ILE A 146 5.42 -0.70 -9.53
CA ILE A 146 4.32 0.14 -10.01
C ILE A 146 3.04 -0.69 -9.95
N HIS A 147 1.97 -0.10 -9.43
CA HIS A 147 0.64 -0.68 -9.52
C HIS A 147 -0.36 0.35 -10.02
N GLN A 148 -1.10 -0.05 -11.06
CA GLN A 148 -2.13 0.76 -11.67
C GLN A 148 -3.50 0.18 -11.33
N ASP A 149 -4.26 0.94 -10.55
CA ASP A 149 -5.61 0.60 -10.11
C ASP A 149 -6.61 1.65 -10.63
N LEU A 150 -6.56 1.87 -11.94
CA LEU A 150 -7.39 2.82 -12.66
C LEU A 150 -8.33 2.07 -13.60
N SER A 151 -9.55 2.57 -13.76
CA SER A 151 -10.52 2.07 -14.75
C SER A 151 -10.76 3.17 -15.77
N ILE A 152 -10.01 3.12 -16.88
CA ILE A 152 -10.04 4.12 -17.96
C ILE A 152 -10.10 3.37 -19.29
N ALA A 153 -10.80 3.92 -20.30
CA ALA A 153 -11.04 3.26 -21.58
C ALA A 153 -9.78 3.10 -22.46
N ASP A 154 -8.75 3.93 -22.27
CA ASP A 154 -7.53 3.99 -23.10
C ASP A 154 -6.35 3.20 -22.47
N GLN A 155 -6.64 2.06 -21.85
CA GLN A 155 -5.68 1.26 -21.07
C GLN A 155 -4.99 0.18 -21.89
#